data_AF-A0A914KVM0-F1
#
_entry.id   AF-A0A914KVM0-F1
#
_cell.length_a   1.000
_cell.length_b   1.000
_cell.length_c   1.000
_cell.angle_alpha   90.00
_cell.angle_beta   90.00
_cell.angle_gamma   90.00
#
_symmetry.space_group_name_H-M   'P 1'
#
loop_
_entity.id
_entity.type
_entity.pdbx_description
1 polymer ?
#
loop_
_entity_poly.entity_id
_entity_poly.type
_entity_poly.pdbx_seq_one_letter_code
_entity_poly.pdbx_strand_id
1 'polypeptide(L)'
;MTLVGLSAPYLATDCLGALFKELRIHATSGEIKLLVLIDKANGLFGKCVVRRPDRTTADIDELTLTIQIRKFLFSNWSNGLCAFVADKAEASNARDNVTIVPTDPEALFGDLNYEKLKPFISLKTNLYSEEEINVMHQYFLEKNWLRQEKGLPGEEAKKQLIFLSAFNPAYYEKICAMSWNLQCVPPTPVNL
;
A
#
# COMPACT_ATOMS: atom_id res chain seq x y z
N MET A 1 20.62 -12.10 20.18
CA MET A 1 19.33 -12.77 19.86
C MET A 1 18.92 -12.59 18.40
N THR A 2 19.04 -11.40 17.81
CA THR A 2 18.72 -11.12 16.39
C THR A 2 19.51 -11.94 15.37
N LEU A 3 20.80 -12.19 15.60
CA LEU A 3 21.62 -13.04 14.71
C LEU A 3 21.16 -14.50 14.66
N VAL A 4 20.55 -15.01 15.74
CA VAL A 4 20.08 -16.40 15.81
C VAL A 4 18.92 -16.63 14.83
N GLY A 5 17.99 -15.68 14.72
CA GLY A 5 16.88 -15.78 13.77
C GLY A 5 17.31 -15.72 12.31
N LEU A 6 18.43 -15.05 12.01
CA LEU A 6 19.00 -14.99 10.66
C LEU A 6 19.76 -16.28 10.31
N SER A 7 20.49 -16.85 11.26
CA SER A 7 21.25 -18.09 11.05
C SER A 7 20.40 -19.36 11.14
N ALA A 8 19.27 -19.32 11.85
CA ALA A 8 18.36 -20.44 12.05
C ALA A 8 16.91 -20.05 11.66
N PRO A 9 16.53 -20.20 10.38
CA PRO A 9 15.22 -19.76 9.88
C PRO A 9 14.01 -20.35 10.63
N TYR A 10 14.15 -21.56 11.17
CA TYR A 10 13.09 -22.24 11.94
C TYR A 10 12.79 -21.57 13.29
N LEU A 11 13.70 -20.72 13.80
CA LEU A 11 13.50 -19.90 15.01
C LEU A 11 13.16 -18.44 14.70
N ALA A 12 13.12 -18.06 13.42
CA ALA A 12 13.04 -16.65 13.03
C ALA A 12 11.77 -15.97 13.57
N THR A 13 10.62 -16.64 13.52
CA THR A 13 9.34 -16.10 13.98
C THR A 13 9.34 -15.83 15.49
N ASP A 14 9.92 -16.73 16.29
CA ASP A 14 10.01 -16.56 17.74
C ASP A 14 11.00 -15.46 18.11
N CYS A 15 12.15 -15.40 17.43
CA CYS A 15 13.13 -14.34 17.61
C CYS A 15 12.53 -12.96 17.34
N LEU A 16 11.71 -12.85 16.30
CA LEU A 16 11.04 -11.62 15.93
C LEU A 16 9.95 -11.23 16.93
N GLY A 17 9.19 -12.19 17.44
CA GLY A 17 8.23 -11.95 18.53
C GLY A 17 8.89 -11.42 19.81
N ALA A 18 10.02 -12.01 20.20
CA ALA A 18 10.81 -11.52 21.34
C ALA A 18 11.38 -10.13 21.09
N LEU A 19 11.96 -9.89 19.90
CA LEU A 19 12.48 -8.57 19.52
C LEU A 19 11.38 -7.50 19.59
N PHE A 20 10.19 -7.78 19.05
CA PHE A 20 9.06 -6.83 19.09
C PHE A 20 8.60 -6.54 20.51
N LYS A 21 8.66 -7.53 21.41
CA LYS A 21 8.37 -7.32 22.83
C LYS A 21 9.39 -6.38 23.46
N GLU A 22 10.69 -6.64 23.27
CA GLU A 22 11.76 -5.80 23.83
C GLU A 22 11.70 -4.37 23.28
N LEU A 23 11.46 -4.19 21.98
CA LEU A 23 11.29 -2.86 21.39
C LEU A 23 10.16 -2.06 22.05
N ARG A 24 9.02 -2.68 22.33
CA ARG A 24 7.92 -2.01 23.05
C ARG A 24 8.28 -1.69 24.49
N ILE A 25 9.00 -2.57 25.18
CA ILE A 25 9.44 -2.34 26.56
C ILE A 25 10.40 -1.16 26.62
N HIS A 26 11.45 -1.15 25.80
CA HIS A 26 12.42 -0.06 25.75
C HIS A 26 11.83 1.26 25.24
N ALA A 27 10.84 1.20 24.34
CA ALA A 27 10.11 2.40 23.96
C ALA A 27 9.37 2.96 25.18
N THR A 28 8.59 2.12 25.85
CA THR A 28 7.77 2.50 27.02
C THR A 28 8.63 2.97 28.20
N SER A 29 9.84 2.45 28.39
CA SER A 29 10.78 2.91 29.43
C SER A 29 11.42 4.27 29.12
N GLY A 30 11.23 4.81 27.91
CA GLY A 30 11.81 6.09 27.49
C GLY A 30 13.20 5.98 26.86
N GLU A 31 13.77 4.78 26.76
CA GLU A 31 15.14 4.56 26.27
C GLU A 31 15.26 4.78 24.77
N ILE A 32 14.22 4.42 24.00
CA ILE A 32 14.18 4.60 22.55
C ILE A 32 12.87 5.25 22.11
N LYS A 33 12.91 6.02 21.02
CA LYS A 33 11.71 6.42 20.29
C LYS A 33 11.44 5.40 19.19
N LEU A 34 10.21 4.88 19.13
CA LEU A 34 9.87 3.83 18.19
C LEU A 34 8.86 4.31 17.14
N LEU A 35 9.19 4.14 15.86
CA LEU A 35 8.27 4.35 14.74
C LEU A 35 7.94 2.99 14.12
N VAL A 36 6.66 2.65 14.07
CA VAL A 36 6.16 1.41 13.48
C VAL A 36 5.33 1.76 12.25
N LEU A 37 5.81 1.37 11.07
CA LEU A 37 5.12 1.57 9.80
C LEU A 37 4.63 0.22 9.28
N ILE A 38 3.32 0.08 9.08
CA ILE A 38 2.70 -1.16 8.58
C ILE A 38 1.98 -0.85 7.29
N ASP A 39 2.57 -1.26 6.17
CA ASP A 39 1.87 -1.26 4.89
C ASP A 39 0.87 -2.42 4.82
N LYS A 40 -0.23 -2.23 4.08
CA LYS A 40 -1.26 -3.27 3.86
C LYS A 40 -1.79 -3.92 5.14
N ALA A 41 -2.00 -3.12 6.18
CA ALA A 41 -2.34 -3.59 7.51
C ALA A 41 -3.67 -4.36 7.59
N ASN A 42 -4.59 -4.13 6.66
CA ASN A 42 -5.84 -4.88 6.56
C ASN A 42 -5.62 -6.36 6.21
N GLY A 43 -4.50 -6.71 5.56
CA GLY A 43 -4.10 -8.11 5.37
C GLY A 43 -3.86 -8.85 6.69
N LEU A 44 -3.57 -8.13 7.78
CA LEU A 44 -3.45 -8.73 9.11
C LEU A 44 -4.78 -9.22 9.66
N PHE A 45 -5.93 -8.83 9.09
CA PHE A 45 -7.28 -9.19 9.57
C PHE A 45 -8.11 -9.95 8.53
N GLY A 46 -7.57 -10.08 7.31
CA GLY A 46 -8.26 -10.66 6.19
C GLY A 46 -8.15 -12.18 6.11
N LYS A 47 -8.41 -12.70 4.91
CA LYS A 47 -8.34 -14.13 4.62
C LYS A 47 -6.90 -14.59 4.52
N CYS A 48 -6.60 -15.72 5.16
CA CYS A 48 -5.32 -16.40 5.00
C CYS A 48 -5.33 -17.31 3.76
N VAL A 49 -4.19 -17.41 3.07
CA VAL A 49 -4.01 -18.29 1.90
C VAL A 49 -3.24 -19.56 2.26
N VAL A 50 -2.66 -19.62 3.46
CA VAL A 50 -1.88 -20.78 3.94
C VAL A 50 -2.82 -21.96 4.14
N ARG A 51 -2.42 -23.13 3.61
CA ARG A 51 -3.15 -24.39 3.79
C ARG A 51 -2.42 -25.30 4.75
N ARG A 52 -3.19 -25.91 5.65
CA ARG A 52 -2.72 -26.97 6.54
C ARG A 52 -2.51 -28.28 5.74
N PRO A 53 -1.80 -29.28 6.30
CA PRO A 53 -1.58 -30.56 5.65
C PRO A 53 -2.86 -31.32 5.26
N ASP A 54 -3.94 -31.11 6.01
CA ASP A 54 -5.28 -31.65 5.74
C ASP A 54 -6.05 -30.91 4.62
N ARG A 55 -5.40 -29.96 3.94
CA ARG A 55 -5.96 -29.09 2.88
C ARG A 55 -6.97 -28.05 3.36
N THR A 56 -7.19 -27.92 4.67
CA THR A 56 -7.97 -26.81 5.22
C THR A 56 -7.16 -25.51 5.17
N THR A 57 -7.84 -24.37 5.08
CA THR A 57 -7.18 -23.06 5.16
C THR A 57 -6.92 -22.70 6.62
N ALA A 58 -5.70 -22.27 6.93
CA ALA A 58 -5.33 -21.78 8.25
C ALA A 58 -6.08 -20.48 8.58
N ASP A 59 -6.35 -20.22 9.85
CA ASP A 59 -6.84 -18.91 10.26
C ASP A 59 -5.67 -17.92 10.29
N ILE A 60 -5.93 -16.65 9.99
CA ILE A 60 -4.95 -15.58 10.15
C ILE A 60 -4.55 -15.43 11.64
N ASP A 61 -5.47 -15.77 12.55
CA ASP A 61 -5.28 -15.74 14.00
C ASP A 61 -4.38 -16.87 14.52
N GLU A 62 -4.07 -17.87 13.68
CA GLU A 62 -3.11 -18.94 13.99
C GLU A 62 -1.67 -18.58 13.56
N LEU A 63 -1.51 -17.56 12.71
CA LEU A 63 -0.19 -17.16 12.24
C LEU A 63 0.51 -16.32 13.29
N THR A 64 1.49 -16.91 13.97
CA THR A 64 2.28 -16.26 15.03
C THR A 64 2.79 -14.88 14.62
N LEU A 65 3.28 -14.72 13.38
CA LEU A 65 3.77 -13.44 12.88
C LEU A 65 2.69 -12.35 12.88
N THR A 66 1.49 -12.67 12.39
CA THR A 66 0.34 -11.76 12.38
C THR A 66 -0.04 -11.34 13.79
N ILE A 67 -0.08 -12.30 14.72
CA ILE A 67 -0.38 -12.03 16.14
C ILE A 67 0.65 -11.05 16.72
N GLN A 68 1.96 -11.24 16.45
CA GLN A 68 2.99 -10.36 16.99
C GLN A 68 2.95 -8.95 16.40
N ILE A 69 2.66 -8.81 15.10
CA ILE A 69 2.52 -7.50 14.44
C ILE A 69 1.28 -6.76 14.96
N ARG A 70 0.13 -7.43 15.09
CA ARG A 70 -1.10 -6.85 15.63
C ARG A 70 -0.93 -6.30 17.04
N LYS A 71 0.00 -6.83 17.85
CA LYS A 71 0.32 -6.25 19.16
C LYS A 71 0.87 -4.82 19.06
N PHE A 72 1.42 -4.37 17.93
CA PHE A 72 1.74 -2.93 17.79
C PHE A 72 0.51 -2.05 17.59
N LEU A 73 -0.57 -2.61 17.03
CA LEU A 73 -1.84 -1.92 16.80
C LEU A 73 -2.72 -1.89 18.07
N PHE A 74 -2.70 -2.97 18.87
CA PHE A 74 -3.60 -3.14 20.02
C PHE A 74 -2.94 -3.06 21.40
N SER A 75 -1.61 -3.17 21.50
CA SER A 75 -0.94 -3.14 22.81
C SER A 75 -0.77 -1.70 23.29
N ASN A 76 -0.94 -1.49 24.58
CA ASN A 76 -0.59 -0.24 25.25
C ASN A 76 0.93 -0.15 25.39
N TRP A 77 1.58 0.49 24.41
CA TRP A 77 2.98 0.91 24.47
C TRP A 77 3.05 2.42 24.24
N SER A 78 4.08 3.08 24.74
CA SER A 78 4.21 4.55 24.67
C SER A 78 5.55 4.99 24.08
N ASN A 79 5.76 6.31 23.97
CA ASN A 79 6.98 6.92 23.44
C ASN A 79 7.29 6.55 21.98
N GLY A 80 6.23 6.45 21.17
CA GLY A 80 6.39 6.28 19.72
C GLY A 80 5.09 6.44 18.95
N LEU A 81 5.16 6.11 17.67
CA LEU A 81 4.08 6.27 16.71
C LEU A 81 3.89 4.99 15.92
N CYS A 82 2.64 4.54 15.78
CA CYS A 82 2.27 3.53 14.81
C CYS A 82 1.47 4.20 13.69
N ALA A 83 1.97 4.10 12.46
CA ALA A 83 1.24 4.49 11.26
C ALA A 83 1.04 3.26 10.38
N PHE A 84 -0.17 3.10 9.87
CA PHE A 84 -0.53 1.95 9.07
C PHE A 84 -1.41 2.35 7.89
N VAL A 85 -1.31 1.59 6.81
CA VAL A 85 -2.04 1.84 5.56
C VAL A 85 -2.97 0.67 5.30
N ALA A 86 -4.23 0.97 4.95
CA ALA A 86 -5.16 0.00 4.43
C ALA A 86 -5.10 0.02 2.90
N ASP A 87 -4.98 -1.15 2.28
CA ASP A 87 -4.90 -1.27 0.83
C ASP A 87 -6.08 -2.07 0.28
N LYS A 88 -6.74 -1.51 -0.74
CA LYS A 88 -7.79 -2.17 -1.51
C LYS A 88 -7.31 -3.48 -2.14
N ALA A 89 -6.02 -3.58 -2.50
CA ALA A 89 -5.46 -4.76 -3.12
C ALA A 89 -5.62 -6.03 -2.26
N GLU A 90 -5.51 -5.91 -0.94
CA GLU A 90 -5.64 -7.05 -0.01
C GLU A 90 -7.09 -7.54 0.13
N ALA A 91 -8.07 -6.66 -0.12
CA ALA A 91 -9.48 -7.03 -0.15
C ALA A 91 -9.96 -7.45 -1.56
N SER A 92 -9.19 -7.13 -2.60
CA SER A 92 -9.52 -7.47 -3.98
C SER A 92 -9.22 -8.93 -4.32
N ASN A 93 -10.11 -9.55 -5.09
CA ASN A 93 -9.89 -10.87 -5.64
C ASN A 93 -9.59 -10.73 -7.13
N ALA A 94 -8.39 -11.13 -7.56
CA ALA A 94 -7.97 -11.04 -8.96
C ALA A 94 -8.85 -11.83 -9.94
N ARG A 95 -9.67 -12.78 -9.45
CA ARG A 95 -10.63 -13.54 -10.25
C ARG A 95 -12.00 -12.88 -10.34
N ASP A 96 -12.23 -11.84 -9.56
CA ASP A 96 -13.50 -11.11 -9.49
C ASP A 96 -13.31 -9.70 -10.07
N ASN A 97 -13.69 -9.56 -11.34
CA ASN A 97 -13.60 -8.29 -12.07
C ASN A 97 -14.88 -7.45 -11.94
N VAL A 98 -15.89 -7.93 -11.19
CA VAL A 98 -17.20 -7.28 -11.11
C VAL A 98 -17.32 -6.51 -9.80
N THR A 99 -16.83 -7.07 -8.70
CA THR A 99 -16.95 -6.44 -7.39
C THR A 99 -16.04 -5.23 -7.25
N ILE A 100 -16.63 -4.05 -7.08
CA ILE A 100 -15.90 -2.83 -6.73
C ILE A 100 -15.61 -2.88 -5.23
N VAL A 101 -14.34 -3.12 -4.88
CA VAL A 101 -13.92 -3.10 -3.48
C VAL A 101 -13.93 -1.65 -2.96
N PRO A 102 -14.60 -1.37 -1.83
CA PRO A 102 -14.60 -0.07 -1.19
C PRO A 102 -13.19 0.36 -0.76
N THR A 103 -12.97 1.67 -0.62
CA THR A 103 -11.72 2.24 -0.10
C THR A 103 -11.85 2.75 1.33
N ASP A 104 -13.05 2.64 1.90
CA ASP A 104 -13.33 3.11 3.26
C ASP A 104 -12.62 2.21 4.28
N PRO A 105 -11.91 2.78 5.27
CA PRO A 105 -11.19 2.01 6.27
C PRO A 105 -12.07 0.97 7.00
N GLU A 106 -13.30 1.34 7.33
CA GLU A 106 -14.27 0.44 7.99
C GLU A 106 -14.57 -0.79 7.13
N ALA A 107 -14.82 -0.59 5.84
CA ALA A 107 -15.05 -1.70 4.91
C ALA A 107 -13.80 -2.56 4.68
N LEU A 108 -12.60 -1.96 4.69
CA LEU A 108 -11.34 -2.68 4.47
C LEU A 108 -10.90 -3.51 5.68
N PHE A 109 -11.13 -3.03 6.91
CA PHE A 109 -10.81 -3.76 8.13
C PHE A 109 -11.96 -4.66 8.64
N GLY A 110 -13.20 -4.34 8.26
CA GLY A 110 -14.42 -4.92 8.81
C GLY A 110 -14.79 -4.32 10.17
N ASP A 111 -16.09 -4.17 10.43
CA ASP A 111 -16.66 -3.43 11.56
C ASP A 111 -16.02 -3.81 12.92
N LEU A 112 -15.93 -5.11 13.21
CA LEU A 112 -15.40 -5.61 14.48
C LEU A 112 -13.92 -5.27 14.69
N ASN A 113 -13.11 -5.28 13.63
CA ASN A 113 -11.67 -4.98 13.75
C ASN A 113 -11.45 -3.46 13.74
N TYR A 114 -12.25 -2.73 12.96
CA TYR A 114 -12.23 -1.29 12.91
C TYR A 114 -12.51 -0.68 14.28
N GLU A 115 -13.52 -1.18 15.00
CA GLU A 115 -13.81 -0.74 16.37
C GLU A 115 -12.66 -1.04 17.34
N LYS A 116 -11.99 -2.20 17.21
CA LYS A 116 -10.83 -2.55 18.04
C LYS A 116 -9.61 -1.66 17.81
N LEU A 117 -9.47 -1.10 16.60
CA LEU A 117 -8.36 -0.21 16.25
C LEU A 117 -8.55 1.21 16.78
N LYS A 118 -9.77 1.60 17.15
CA LYS A 118 -10.04 2.92 17.73
C LYS A 118 -9.44 3.02 19.14
N PRO A 119 -8.85 4.17 19.51
CA PRO A 119 -8.79 5.43 18.76
C PRO A 119 -7.56 5.53 17.83
N PHE A 120 -7.74 6.05 16.62
CA PHE A 120 -6.65 6.42 15.70
C PHE A 120 -7.04 7.64 14.86
N ILE A 121 -6.04 8.29 14.24
CA ILE A 121 -6.26 9.41 13.31
C ILE A 121 -6.29 8.87 11.89
N SER A 122 -7.42 9.01 11.21
CA SER A 122 -7.57 8.60 9.81
C SER A 122 -7.05 9.68 8.87
N LEU A 123 -6.20 9.29 7.92
CA LEU A 123 -5.71 10.16 6.85
C LEU A 123 -6.17 9.60 5.51
N LYS A 124 -6.95 10.40 4.78
CA LYS A 124 -7.37 10.04 3.42
C LYS A 124 -6.34 10.56 2.42
N THR A 125 -5.79 9.66 1.62
CA THR A 125 -4.98 10.01 0.46
C THR A 125 -5.91 10.24 -0.74
N ASN A 126 -5.76 11.39 -1.40
CA ASN A 126 -6.55 11.74 -2.58
C ASN A 126 -5.73 11.48 -3.85
N LEU A 127 -6.41 11.55 -4.99
CA LEU A 127 -5.75 11.65 -6.29
C LEU A 127 -4.99 12.99 -6.36
N TYR A 128 -4.11 13.14 -7.36
CA TYR A 128 -3.40 14.39 -7.52
C TYR A 128 -4.37 15.56 -7.69
N SER A 129 -4.07 16.67 -7.05
CA SER A 129 -4.58 17.98 -7.43
C SER A 129 -4.00 18.42 -8.79
N GLU A 130 -4.59 19.44 -9.39
CA GLU A 130 -4.06 20.04 -10.62
C GLU A 130 -2.62 20.55 -10.43
N GLU A 131 -2.32 21.14 -9.28
CA GLU A 131 -0.97 21.61 -8.96
C GLU A 131 0.03 20.46 -8.86
N GLU A 132 -0.31 19.40 -8.11
CA GLU A 132 0.56 18.23 -7.95
C GLU A 132 0.81 17.52 -9.27
N ILE A 133 -0.22 17.29 -10.10
CA ILE A 133 -0.02 16.61 -11.38
C ILE A 133 0.79 17.45 -12.36
N ASN A 134 0.67 18.78 -12.29
CA ASN A 134 1.49 19.69 -13.09
C ASN A 134 2.96 19.63 -12.68
N VAL A 135 3.25 19.64 -11.38
CA VAL A 135 4.61 19.49 -10.84
C VAL A 135 5.18 18.12 -11.21
N MET A 136 4.39 17.05 -11.07
CA MET A 136 4.81 15.71 -11.46
C MET A 136 5.09 15.61 -12.96
N HIS A 137 4.22 16.16 -13.81
CA HIS A 137 4.45 16.19 -15.26
C HIS A 137 5.77 16.86 -15.62
N GLN A 138 6.04 18.03 -15.02
CA GLN A 138 7.28 18.76 -15.20
C GLN A 138 8.50 17.93 -14.79
N TYR A 139 8.41 17.23 -13.65
CA TYR A 139 9.46 16.31 -13.21
C TYR A 139 9.73 15.19 -14.23
N PHE A 140 8.70 14.58 -14.82
CA PHE A 140 8.86 13.53 -15.84
C PHE A 140 9.51 14.07 -17.13
N LEU A 141 9.20 15.32 -17.53
CA LEU A 141 9.86 15.99 -18.65
C LEU A 141 11.35 16.24 -18.36
N GLU A 142 11.68 16.81 -17.20
CA GLU A 142 13.05 17.10 -16.79
C GLU A 142 13.94 15.84 -16.71
N LYS A 143 13.35 14.71 -16.32
CA LYS A 143 14.04 13.41 -16.29
C LYS A 143 14.10 12.71 -17.64
N ASN A 144 13.63 13.34 -18.73
CA ASN A 144 13.54 12.74 -20.06
C ASN A 144 12.82 11.38 -20.04
N TRP A 145 11.82 11.24 -19.18
CA TRP A 145 11.00 10.05 -19.06
C TRP A 145 9.96 9.97 -20.20
N LEU A 146 9.48 11.13 -20.66
CA LEU A 146 8.61 11.27 -21.82
C LEU A 146 9.46 11.54 -23.06
N ARG A 147 9.59 10.55 -23.95
CA ARG A 147 10.53 10.61 -25.10
C ARG A 147 9.88 10.76 -26.48
N GLN A 148 8.60 10.44 -26.64
CA GLN A 148 7.93 10.48 -27.95
C GLN A 148 7.62 11.90 -28.41
N GLU A 149 7.64 12.16 -29.73
CA GLU A 149 7.21 13.44 -30.34
C GLU A 149 5.78 13.86 -29.97
N LYS A 150 4.88 12.88 -29.76
CA LYS A 150 3.50 13.14 -29.28
C LYS A 150 3.39 13.26 -27.75
N GLY A 151 4.42 12.88 -26.99
CA GLY A 151 4.51 13.02 -25.53
C GLY A 151 5.46 14.14 -25.06
N LEU A 152 6.13 14.79 -26.01
CA LEU A 152 6.94 16.01 -25.88
C LEU A 152 6.02 17.21 -25.51
N PRO A 153 6.56 18.37 -25.09
CA PRO A 153 5.93 19.36 -24.18
C PRO A 153 4.73 20.16 -24.74
N GLY A 154 3.92 19.56 -25.62
CA GLY A 154 2.65 20.12 -26.03
C GLY A 154 1.62 20.03 -24.89
N GLU A 155 0.95 21.15 -24.63
CA GLU A 155 -0.18 21.24 -23.68
C GLU A 155 -1.28 20.20 -23.95
N GLU A 156 -1.44 19.77 -25.20
CA GLU A 156 -2.40 18.71 -25.58
C GLU A 156 -2.02 17.34 -25.05
N ALA A 157 -0.73 16.97 -25.14
CA ALA A 157 -0.23 15.68 -24.68
C ALA A 157 -0.40 15.56 -23.16
N LYS A 158 -0.06 16.64 -22.44
CA LYS A 158 -0.28 16.76 -21.00
C LYS A 158 -1.75 16.55 -20.63
N LYS A 159 -2.68 17.23 -21.32
CA LYS A 159 -4.12 17.08 -21.07
C LYS A 159 -4.60 15.64 -21.31
N GLN A 160 -4.12 14.98 -22.35
CA GLN A 160 -4.46 13.59 -22.63
C GLN A 160 -3.94 12.64 -21.54
N LEU A 161 -2.69 12.82 -21.09
CA LEU A 161 -2.11 12.01 -20.01
C LEU A 161 -2.88 12.18 -18.70
N ILE A 162 -3.24 13.41 -18.34
CA ILE A 162 -4.04 13.72 -17.15
C ILE A 162 -5.45 13.14 -17.27
N PHE A 163 -6.06 13.24 -18.46
CA PHE A 163 -7.39 12.68 -18.72
C PHE A 163 -7.40 11.15 -18.59
N LEU A 164 -6.44 10.47 -19.23
CA LEU A 164 -6.33 9.01 -19.19
C LEU A 164 -5.98 8.47 -17.81
N SER A 165 -5.15 9.19 -17.05
CA SER A 165 -4.83 8.80 -15.67
C SER A 165 -5.96 9.12 -14.71
N ALA A 166 -6.88 10.02 -15.09
CA ALA A 166 -7.90 10.60 -14.20
C ALA A 166 -7.29 11.07 -12.87
N PHE A 167 -6.16 11.78 -12.93
CA PHE A 167 -5.38 12.26 -11.77
C PHE A 167 -4.82 11.16 -10.86
N ASN A 168 -4.94 9.88 -11.21
CA ASN A 168 -4.39 8.80 -10.41
C ASN A 168 -2.86 8.69 -10.58
N PRO A 169 -2.07 8.78 -9.49
CA PRO A 169 -0.62 8.70 -9.54
C PRO A 169 -0.08 7.45 -10.23
N ALA A 170 -0.61 6.28 -9.85
CA ALA A 170 -0.14 5.00 -10.36
C ALA A 170 -0.51 4.80 -11.83
N TYR A 171 -1.68 5.28 -12.27
CA TYR A 171 -2.04 5.25 -13.70
C TYR A 171 -1.23 6.24 -14.51
N TYR A 172 -1.00 7.44 -13.99
CA TYR A 172 -0.20 8.44 -14.66
C TYR A 172 1.21 7.92 -14.94
N GLU A 173 1.89 7.38 -13.92
CA GLU A 173 3.21 6.77 -14.07
C GLU A 173 3.20 5.63 -15.10
N LYS A 174 2.21 4.72 -15.01
CA LYS A 174 2.09 3.59 -15.95
C LYS A 174 1.92 4.05 -17.40
N ILE A 175 1.05 5.03 -17.65
CA ILE A 175 0.81 5.57 -19.00
C ILE A 175 2.08 6.25 -19.50
N CYS A 176 2.74 7.06 -18.66
CA CYS A 176 4.01 7.71 -19.00
C CYS A 176 5.11 6.68 -19.31
N ALA A 177 5.21 5.58 -18.57
CA ALA A 177 6.16 4.50 -18.85
C ALA A 177 5.82 3.73 -20.13
N MET A 178 4.53 3.49 -20.39
CA MET A 178 4.05 2.80 -21.61
C MET A 178 4.01 3.70 -22.84
N SER A 179 4.25 5.00 -22.69
CA SER A 179 4.34 5.96 -23.79
C SER A 179 5.41 5.60 -24.82
N TRP A 180 6.29 4.62 -24.58
CA TRP A 180 7.14 4.02 -25.62
C TRP A 180 6.36 3.29 -26.73
N ASN A 181 5.20 2.69 -26.41
CA ASN A 181 4.43 1.82 -27.32
C ASN A 181 3.07 2.38 -27.78
N LEU A 182 2.68 3.58 -27.32
CA LEU A 182 1.43 4.19 -27.73
C LEU A 182 1.58 4.82 -29.13
N GLN A 183 1.45 3.99 -30.18
CA GLN A 183 1.04 4.49 -31.49
C GLN A 183 -0.42 4.96 -31.39
N CYS A 184 -0.64 6.16 -30.85
CA CYS A 184 -1.92 6.82 -31.00
C CYS A 184 -2.15 7.06 -32.50
N VAL A 185 -3.01 6.25 -33.11
CA VAL A 185 -3.49 6.41 -34.49
C VAL A 185 -4.02 7.84 -34.60
N PRO A 186 -3.49 8.68 -35.50
CA PRO A 186 -4.04 10.03 -35.67
C PRO A 186 -5.51 9.93 -36.08
N PRO A 187 -6.40 10.80 -35.58
CA PRO A 187 -7.76 10.85 -36.08
C PRO A 187 -7.70 11.08 -37.60
N THR A 188 -8.31 10.18 -38.36
CA THR A 188 -8.45 10.34 -39.81
C THR A 188 -9.14 11.68 -40.07
N PRO A 189 -8.56 12.56 -40.92
CA PRO A 189 -9.23 13.80 -41.27
C PRO A 189 -10.56 13.46 -41.94
N VAL A 190 -11.65 13.85 -41.29
CA VAL A 190 -12.98 13.84 -41.90
C VAL A 190 -12.98 15.01 -42.86
N ASN A 191 -12.73 14.73 -44.14
CA ASN A 191 -12.93 15.70 -45.20
C ASN A 191 -14.44 15.95 -45.31
N LEU A 192 -14.86 17.19 -45.01
CA LEU A 192 -16.16 17.74 -45.36
C LEU A 192 -16.22 18.02 -46.86
#